data_AF-A0AA36MPL5-F1
#
_entry.id   AF-A0AA36MPL5-F1
#
_cell.length_a   1.000
_cell.length_b   1.000
_cell.length_c   1.000
_cell.angle_alpha   90.00
_cell.angle_beta   90.00
_cell.angle_gamma   90.00
#
_symmetry.space_group_name_H-M   'P 1'
#
loop_
_entity.id
_entity.type
_entity.pdbx_description
1 polymer ?
#
loop_
_entity_poly.entity_id
_entity_poly.type
_entity_poly.pdbx_seq_one_letter_code
_entity_poly.pdbx_strand_id
1 'polypeptide(L)'
;MGQQHCGCGPCDKDEGETAGKVDDVGRSGYALDKAAEETIFEPPNAPFALKDGRLQPDQALVDALASSLEDAKSAVSKAWAKFRGEFGVQVSIWGSLAIGSQRGDKTKKQGRDEAKRGIEAALQQFETDPFEAANSLEETLKGPAAGALNNATLAAAKQIQIKTTQASRREELSTLLSQKDAAVKMAPLHLERLIEECGFENADLESSVRSLLEMTRGTLSVEQ
;
A
#
# COMPACT_ATOMS: atom_id res chain seq x y z
N MET A 1 -2.62 -74.27 28.29
CA MET A 1 -3.23 -73.15 29.04
C MET A 1 -3.22 -71.96 28.09
N GLY A 2 -4.35 -71.63 27.45
CA GLY A 2 -5.19 -70.45 27.76
C GLY A 2 -4.76 -69.28 26.86
N GLN A 3 -5.51 -68.91 25.80
CA GLN A 3 -6.53 -67.82 25.76
C GLN A 3 -5.98 -66.47 26.27
N GLN A 4 -6.19 -65.27 25.69
CA GLN A 4 -7.10 -64.72 24.67
C GLN A 4 -6.67 -63.25 24.36
N HIS A 5 -7.22 -62.69 23.27
CA HIS A 5 -7.41 -61.29 22.79
C HIS A 5 -7.06 -60.09 23.72
N CYS A 6 -6.66 -58.90 23.24
CA CYS A 6 -7.35 -57.95 22.33
C CYS A 6 -6.30 -57.08 21.58
N GLY A 7 -6.49 -56.54 20.37
CA GLY A 7 -7.70 -56.13 19.67
C GLY A 7 -7.85 -54.60 19.72
N CYS A 8 -7.28 -53.89 18.74
CA CYS A 8 -7.73 -52.57 18.25
C CYS A 8 -7.21 -52.40 16.81
N GLY A 9 -8.14 -52.44 15.86
CA GLY A 9 -7.89 -52.36 14.43
C GLY A 9 -7.74 -50.93 13.90
N PRO A 10 -7.68 -50.77 12.56
CA PRO A 10 -7.44 -49.51 11.87
C PRO A 10 -8.70 -48.65 11.81
N CYS A 11 -8.55 -47.34 11.96
CA CYS A 11 -9.61 -46.38 11.64
C CYS A 11 -9.43 -45.90 10.20
N ASP A 12 -10.18 -46.53 9.30
CA ASP A 12 -10.40 -46.07 7.93
C ASP A 12 -11.28 -44.81 7.89
N LYS A 13 -11.01 -44.01 6.86
CA LYS A 13 -11.80 -42.88 6.38
C LYS A 13 -13.00 -43.40 5.59
N ASP A 14 -14.11 -42.67 5.65
CA ASP A 14 -15.09 -42.43 4.57
C ASP A 14 -15.88 -41.17 5.02
N GLU A 15 -15.92 -40.07 4.26
CA GLU A 15 -16.85 -39.80 3.11
C GLU A 15 -18.29 -40.19 3.48
N GLY A 16 -19.32 -39.34 3.46
CA GLY A 16 -19.61 -38.07 2.83
C GLY A 16 -21.13 -38.09 2.62
N GLU A 17 -21.89 -37.17 3.23
CA GLU A 17 -23.32 -37.00 2.92
C GLU A 17 -23.84 -35.71 3.56
N THR A 18 -23.95 -34.64 2.77
CA THR A 18 -24.78 -33.49 3.12
C THR A 18 -25.97 -33.48 2.16
N ALA A 19 -27.05 -34.11 2.64
CA ALA A 19 -28.36 -34.04 2.02
C ALA A 19 -28.89 -32.61 2.09
N GLY A 20 -29.19 -32.05 0.93
CA GLY A 20 -29.94 -30.81 0.79
C GLY A 20 -31.35 -30.97 1.35
N LYS A 21 -31.76 -29.99 2.16
CA LYS A 21 -33.15 -29.74 2.50
C LYS A 21 -33.46 -28.30 2.16
N VAL A 22 -34.30 -28.14 1.15
CA VAL A 22 -34.93 -26.89 0.72
C VAL A 22 -36.36 -26.98 1.23
N ASP A 23 -36.81 -25.99 1.98
CA ASP A 23 -38.20 -25.57 2.24
C ASP A 23 -38.06 -24.31 3.12
N ASP A 24 -38.15 -23.09 2.56
CA ASP A 24 -39.36 -22.33 2.22
C ASP A 24 -40.18 -21.86 3.45
N VAL A 25 -40.70 -20.65 3.29
CA VAL A 25 -41.68 -19.92 4.11
C VAL A 25 -41.17 -19.20 5.36
N GLY A 26 -41.20 -17.86 5.30
CA GLY A 26 -41.74 -17.10 6.43
C GLY A 26 -41.00 -15.83 6.82
N ARG A 27 -41.28 -14.75 6.07
CA ARG A 27 -41.83 -13.51 6.64
C ARG A 27 -41.20 -13.05 7.98
N SER A 28 -40.19 -12.18 7.91
CA SER A 28 -39.92 -11.25 9.00
C SER A 28 -39.67 -9.88 8.41
N GLY A 29 -40.50 -8.93 8.84
CA GLY A 29 -40.50 -7.57 8.36
C GLY A 29 -39.27 -6.82 8.84
N TYR A 30 -38.57 -6.22 7.88
CA TYR A 30 -37.79 -5.04 8.14
C TYR A 30 -38.37 -3.94 7.26
N ALA A 31 -39.34 -3.24 7.84
CA ALA A 31 -39.53 -1.83 7.53
C ALA A 31 -38.21 -1.15 7.94
N LEU A 32 -37.31 -1.00 6.98
CA LEU A 32 -36.17 -0.10 7.11
C LEU A 32 -36.57 1.22 6.47
N ASP A 33 -36.54 2.21 7.33
CA ASP A 33 -36.95 3.58 7.09
C ASP A 33 -36.34 4.14 5.82
N LYS A 34 -37.27 4.52 4.94
CA LYS A 34 -37.09 5.32 3.74
C LYS A 34 -36.85 6.78 4.13
N ALA A 35 -35.87 7.03 5.00
CA ALA A 35 -35.57 8.35 5.58
C ALA A 35 -34.06 8.62 5.77
N ALA A 36 -33.18 7.86 5.09
CA ALA A 36 -31.74 8.12 5.09
C ALA A 36 -31.17 8.38 3.68
N GLU A 37 -32.04 8.57 2.67
CA GLU A 37 -31.67 9.04 1.33
C GLU A 37 -32.09 10.50 1.16
N GLU A 38 -31.70 11.39 2.08
CA GLU A 38 -31.80 12.84 1.87
C GLU A 38 -31.04 13.64 2.94
N THR A 39 -29.85 13.18 3.33
CA THR A 39 -28.83 14.13 3.80
C THR A 39 -27.95 14.44 2.61
N ILE A 40 -28.53 15.24 1.71
CA ILE A 40 -27.78 16.19 0.88
C ILE A 40 -26.91 16.95 1.88
N PHE A 41 -25.64 16.56 1.96
CA PHE A 41 -24.64 17.37 2.60
C PHE A 41 -24.49 18.58 1.67
N GLU A 42 -25.38 19.57 1.82
CA GLU A 42 -25.14 20.89 1.26
C GLU A 42 -23.86 21.36 1.93
N PRO A 43 -22.74 21.48 1.20
CA PRO A 43 -21.57 22.12 1.78
C PRO A 43 -22.00 23.54 2.14
N PRO A 44 -21.69 24.01 3.37
CA PRO A 44 -22.03 25.37 3.77
C PRO A 44 -21.48 26.33 2.72
N ASN A 45 -22.36 27.18 2.20
CA ASN A 45 -22.06 28.30 1.32
C ASN A 45 -20.92 29.15 1.89
N ALA A 46 -19.68 28.76 1.60
CA ALA A 46 -18.56 29.67 1.55
C ALA A 46 -18.54 30.25 0.15
N PRO A 47 -18.66 31.57 -0.04
CA PRO A 47 -18.55 32.19 -1.34
C PRO A 47 -17.08 32.16 -1.73
N PHE A 48 -16.60 31.01 -2.24
CA PHE A 48 -15.38 31.00 -3.03
C PHE A 48 -15.75 31.58 -4.38
N ALA A 49 -15.60 32.90 -4.49
CA ALA A 49 -15.56 33.56 -5.78
C ALA A 49 -14.30 33.06 -6.51
N LEU A 50 -14.43 31.91 -7.17
CA LEU A 50 -13.55 31.47 -8.24
C LEU A 50 -13.57 32.59 -9.28
N LYS A 51 -12.54 33.42 -9.26
CA LYS A 51 -12.35 34.47 -10.26
C LYS A 51 -12.30 33.77 -11.61
N ASP A 52 -13.12 34.20 -12.56
CA ASP A 52 -13.12 33.81 -13.98
C ASP A 52 -11.80 34.20 -14.71
N GLY A 53 -10.66 33.86 -14.11
CA GLY A 53 -9.35 33.93 -14.71
C GLY A 53 -9.05 32.58 -15.35
N ARG A 54 -8.77 32.58 -16.66
CA ARG A 54 -8.21 31.42 -17.36
C ARG A 54 -6.93 30.96 -16.64
N LEU A 55 -7.05 30.04 -15.70
CA LEU A 55 -5.95 29.20 -15.23
C LEU A 55 -5.61 28.25 -16.38
N GLN A 56 -4.81 28.74 -17.33
CA GLN A 56 -3.87 27.88 -18.03
C GLN A 56 -2.85 27.50 -16.97
N PRO A 57 -2.66 26.20 -16.64
CA PRO A 57 -1.54 25.83 -15.79
C PRO A 57 -0.29 26.41 -16.44
N ASP A 58 0.50 27.15 -15.67
CA ASP A 58 1.77 27.65 -16.15
C ASP A 58 2.55 26.45 -16.71
N GLN A 59 2.99 26.52 -17.96
CA GLN A 59 3.74 25.43 -18.59
C GLN A 59 4.95 25.07 -17.71
N ALA A 60 5.54 26.06 -17.02
CA ALA A 60 6.60 25.84 -16.06
C ALA A 60 6.19 24.95 -14.88
N LEU A 61 4.94 25.03 -14.39
CA LEU A 61 4.42 24.17 -13.34
C LEU A 61 4.22 22.74 -13.84
N VAL A 62 3.66 22.58 -15.04
CA VAL A 62 3.45 21.26 -15.67
C VAL A 62 4.80 20.56 -15.87
N ASP A 63 5.79 21.29 -16.39
CA ASP A 63 7.14 20.79 -16.59
C ASP A 63 7.81 20.44 -15.25
N ALA A 64 7.64 21.28 -14.22
CA ALA A 64 8.18 21.01 -12.89
C ALA A 64 7.53 19.79 -12.21
N LEU A 65 6.23 19.58 -12.40
CA LEU A 65 5.53 18.40 -11.88
C LEU A 65 5.95 17.13 -12.63
N ALA A 66 6.10 17.21 -13.96
CA ALA A 66 6.62 16.11 -14.76
C ALA A 66 8.04 15.74 -14.34
N SER A 67 8.92 16.72 -14.13
CA SER A 67 10.27 16.51 -13.59
C SER A 67 10.22 15.84 -12.21
N SER A 68 9.35 16.32 -11.32
CA SER A 68 9.16 15.76 -9.98
C SER A 68 8.66 14.31 -9.98
N LEU A 69 7.82 13.94 -10.96
CA LEU A 69 7.37 12.57 -11.15
C LEU A 69 8.53 11.67 -11.62
N GLU A 70 9.34 12.12 -12.58
CA GLU A 70 10.51 11.36 -13.03
C GLU A 70 11.55 11.21 -11.92
N ASP A 71 11.76 12.24 -11.10
CA ASP A 71 12.59 12.17 -9.90
C ASP A 71 12.06 11.14 -8.89
N ALA A 72 10.74 11.05 -8.72
CA ALA A 72 10.12 10.04 -7.85
C ALA A 72 10.34 8.62 -8.38
N LYS A 73 10.16 8.38 -9.68
CA LYS A 73 10.43 7.08 -10.33
C LYS A 73 11.90 6.70 -10.22
N SER A 74 12.81 7.66 -10.39
CA SER A 74 14.24 7.47 -10.16
C SER A 74 14.53 7.11 -8.70
N ALA A 75 13.87 7.78 -7.75
CA ALA A 75 14.01 7.49 -6.33
C ALA A 75 13.51 6.08 -5.97
N VAL A 76 12.42 5.60 -6.57
CA VAL A 76 11.95 4.20 -6.43
C VAL A 76 13.05 3.24 -6.89
N SER A 77 13.60 3.45 -8.08
CA SER A 77 14.67 2.60 -8.62
C SER A 77 15.92 2.58 -7.72
N LYS A 78 16.31 3.74 -7.19
CA LYS A 78 17.42 3.86 -6.22
C LYS A 78 17.11 3.13 -4.90
N ALA A 79 15.88 3.23 -4.39
CA ALA A 79 15.46 2.54 -3.18
C ALA A 79 15.53 1.01 -3.36
N TRP A 80 15.07 0.49 -4.49
CA TRP A 80 15.19 -0.91 -4.86
C TRP A 80 16.65 -1.37 -4.99
N ALA A 81 17.51 -0.57 -5.62
CA ALA A 81 18.93 -0.87 -5.73
C ALA A 81 19.60 -0.96 -4.35
N LYS A 82 19.29 -0.01 -3.44
CA LYS A 82 19.80 -0.03 -2.06
C LYS A 82 19.31 -1.26 -1.31
N PHE A 83 18.01 -1.57 -1.39
CA PHE A 83 17.43 -2.74 -0.74
C PHE A 83 18.07 -4.05 -1.24
N ARG A 84 18.27 -4.18 -2.56
CA ARG A 84 18.98 -5.33 -3.17
C ARG A 84 20.40 -5.47 -2.58
N GLY A 85 21.11 -4.37 -2.39
CA GLY A 85 22.42 -4.37 -1.74
C GLY A 85 22.40 -4.87 -0.29
N GLU A 86 21.53 -4.27 0.55
CA GLU A 86 21.38 -4.65 1.97
C GLU A 86 20.95 -6.12 2.12
N PHE A 87 19.99 -6.54 1.30
CA PHE A 87 19.51 -7.91 1.29
C PHE A 87 20.60 -8.90 0.85
N GLY A 88 21.41 -8.55 -0.16
CA GLY A 88 22.55 -9.37 -0.60
C GLY A 88 23.61 -9.56 0.49
N VAL A 89 23.90 -8.51 1.27
CA VAL A 89 24.77 -8.60 2.46
C VAL A 89 24.17 -9.55 3.48
N GLN A 90 22.87 -9.42 3.76
CA GLN A 90 22.17 -10.27 4.72
C GLN A 90 22.17 -11.76 4.32
N VAL A 91 21.91 -12.07 3.05
CA VAL A 91 21.99 -13.44 2.52
C VAL A 91 23.40 -14.01 2.65
N SER A 92 24.43 -13.19 2.40
CA SER A 92 25.84 -13.60 2.56
C SER A 92 26.18 -13.95 4.02
N ILE A 93 25.64 -13.20 4.99
CA ILE A 93 25.77 -13.50 6.41
C ILE A 93 25.07 -14.83 6.75
N TRP A 94 23.85 -15.04 6.24
CA TRP A 94 23.13 -16.30 6.46
C TRP A 94 23.89 -17.52 5.92
N GLY A 95 24.49 -17.40 4.72
CA GLY A 95 25.32 -18.44 4.13
C GLY A 95 26.55 -18.77 4.99
N SER A 96 27.23 -17.72 5.49
CA SER A 96 28.41 -17.88 6.36
C SER A 96 28.07 -18.57 7.69
N LEU A 97 26.92 -18.26 8.28
CA LEU A 97 26.44 -18.88 9.52
C LEU A 97 26.01 -20.35 9.34
N ALA A 98 25.56 -20.73 8.14
CA ALA A 98 25.16 -22.11 7.84
C ALA A 98 26.35 -23.08 7.81
N ILE A 99 27.55 -22.59 7.46
CA ILE A 99 28.79 -23.39 7.43
C ILE A 99 29.26 -23.73 8.86
N GLY A 100 29.04 -22.83 9.83
CA GLY A 100 29.48 -22.98 11.22
C GLY A 100 28.47 -23.66 12.16
N SER A 101 27.21 -23.81 11.76
CA SER A 101 26.13 -24.27 12.65
C SER A 101 25.44 -25.53 12.11
N GLN A 102 25.97 -26.71 12.44
CA GLN A 102 25.29 -27.99 12.21
C GLN A 102 24.06 -28.22 13.14
N ARG A 103 23.82 -27.32 14.10
CA ARG A 103 22.78 -27.46 15.14
C ARG A 103 21.85 -26.25 15.23
N GLY A 104 21.55 -25.65 14.07
CA GLY A 104 20.66 -24.49 13.96
C GLY A 104 19.20 -24.83 14.27
N ASP A 105 18.56 -23.97 15.03
CA ASP A 105 17.12 -23.93 15.33
C ASP A 105 16.30 -23.95 14.01
N LYS A 106 15.60 -25.07 13.73
CA LYS A 106 14.89 -25.34 12.46
C LYS A 106 13.94 -24.20 12.08
N THR A 107 13.31 -23.61 13.08
CA THR A 107 12.37 -22.49 12.98
C THR A 107 13.03 -21.24 12.40
N LYS A 108 14.25 -20.91 12.83
CA LYS A 108 14.99 -19.76 12.32
C LYS A 108 15.48 -19.96 10.89
N LYS A 109 15.84 -21.19 10.53
CA LYS A 109 16.23 -21.53 9.16
C LYS A 109 15.03 -21.37 8.22
N GLN A 110 13.88 -21.93 8.60
CA GLN A 110 12.65 -21.81 7.81
C GLN A 110 12.25 -20.35 7.57
N GLY A 111 12.28 -19.50 8.61
CA GLY A 111 11.97 -18.07 8.45
C GLY A 111 12.92 -17.33 7.50
N ARG A 112 14.21 -17.70 7.46
CA ARG A 112 15.18 -17.15 6.50
C ARG A 112 14.91 -17.62 5.07
N ASP A 113 14.59 -18.90 4.89
CA ASP A 113 14.32 -19.47 3.57
C ASP A 113 13.01 -18.90 2.99
N GLU A 114 11.98 -18.71 3.82
CA GLU A 114 10.73 -18.04 3.45
C GLU A 114 10.96 -16.56 3.08
N ALA A 115 11.69 -15.81 3.93
CA ALA A 115 12.06 -14.44 3.64
C ALA A 115 12.85 -14.33 2.34
N LYS A 116 13.81 -15.23 2.14
CA LYS A 116 14.66 -15.23 0.96
C LYS A 116 13.83 -15.41 -0.31
N ARG A 117 12.97 -16.44 -0.33
CA ARG A 117 12.11 -16.73 -1.49
C ARG A 117 11.16 -15.57 -1.80
N GLY A 118 10.49 -15.01 -0.79
CA GLY A 118 9.55 -13.91 -0.98
C GLY A 118 10.22 -12.63 -1.50
N ILE A 119 11.39 -12.28 -0.94
CA ILE A 119 12.14 -11.09 -1.35
C ILE A 119 12.76 -11.26 -2.75
N GLU A 120 13.30 -12.45 -3.07
CA GLU A 120 13.83 -12.72 -4.41
C GLU A 120 12.73 -12.66 -5.47
N ALA A 121 11.53 -13.16 -5.18
CA ALA A 121 10.38 -13.04 -6.07
C ALA A 121 9.99 -11.57 -6.30
N ALA A 122 9.91 -10.76 -5.23
CA ALA A 122 9.61 -9.33 -5.35
C ALA A 122 10.70 -8.58 -6.14
N LEU A 123 11.97 -8.92 -5.96
CA LEU A 123 13.09 -8.32 -6.70
C LEU A 123 13.06 -8.66 -8.20
N GLN A 124 12.58 -9.84 -8.58
CA GLN A 124 12.38 -10.22 -9.97
C GLN A 124 11.16 -9.48 -10.55
N GLN A 125 10.07 -9.42 -9.81
CA GLN A 125 8.84 -8.73 -10.22
C GLN A 125 9.06 -7.24 -10.44
N PHE A 126 9.97 -6.61 -9.70
CA PHE A 126 10.31 -5.19 -9.85
C PHE A 126 10.75 -4.84 -11.28
N GLU A 127 11.36 -5.79 -12.02
CA GLU A 127 11.81 -5.56 -13.39
C GLU A 127 10.64 -5.44 -14.39
N THR A 128 9.46 -5.98 -14.03
CA THR A 128 8.25 -5.93 -14.85
C THR A 128 7.20 -4.96 -14.33
N ASP A 129 6.98 -4.94 -13.01
CA ASP A 129 5.96 -4.15 -12.36
C ASP A 129 6.46 -3.71 -10.96
N PRO A 130 6.99 -2.48 -10.86
CA PRO A 130 7.47 -1.94 -9.59
C PRO A 130 6.42 -1.81 -8.49
N PHE A 131 5.15 -1.62 -8.84
CA PHE A 131 4.07 -1.40 -7.88
C PHE A 131 3.64 -2.72 -7.27
N GLU A 132 3.35 -3.72 -8.11
CA GLU A 132 3.03 -5.07 -7.64
C GLU A 132 4.20 -5.72 -6.89
N ALA A 133 5.44 -5.43 -7.28
CA ALA A 133 6.63 -5.85 -6.54
C ALA A 133 6.69 -5.25 -5.14
N ALA A 134 6.32 -3.97 -4.99
CA ALA A 134 6.28 -3.33 -3.68
C ALA A 134 5.18 -3.96 -2.80
N ASN A 135 3.99 -4.22 -3.33
CA ASN A 135 2.92 -4.90 -2.59
C ASN A 135 3.33 -6.31 -2.15
N SER A 136 3.93 -7.08 -3.05
CA SER A 136 4.44 -8.43 -2.76
C SER A 136 5.54 -8.43 -1.69
N LEU A 137 6.41 -7.41 -1.70
CA LEU A 137 7.40 -7.20 -0.66
C LEU A 137 6.72 -6.86 0.69
N GLU A 138 5.72 -6.00 0.70
CA GLU A 138 4.98 -5.65 1.92
C GLU A 138 4.32 -6.87 2.55
N GLU A 139 3.62 -7.68 1.76
CA GLU A 139 2.97 -8.92 2.22
C GLU A 139 3.99 -9.92 2.76
N THR A 140 5.13 -10.07 2.09
CA THR A 140 6.23 -10.88 2.59
C THR A 140 6.68 -10.41 3.97
N LEU A 141 6.74 -9.09 4.21
CA LEU A 141 7.19 -8.49 5.46
C LEU A 141 6.12 -8.45 6.56
N LYS A 142 4.83 -8.65 6.25
CA LYS A 142 3.80 -8.85 7.27
C LYS A 142 3.89 -10.24 7.91
N GLY A 143 4.47 -11.20 7.19
CA GLY A 143 4.66 -12.57 7.64
C GLY A 143 5.84 -12.79 8.60
N PRO A 144 6.12 -14.06 8.94
CA PRO A 144 7.24 -14.45 9.81
C PRO A 144 8.62 -14.07 9.23
N ALA A 145 8.68 -13.80 7.92
CA ALA A 145 9.88 -13.38 7.21
C ALA A 145 10.49 -12.09 7.76
N ALA A 146 9.69 -11.12 8.24
CA ALA A 146 10.24 -9.89 8.81
C ALA A 146 11.08 -10.12 10.06
N GLY A 147 10.74 -11.14 10.87
CA GLY A 147 11.52 -11.50 12.06
C GLY A 147 12.91 -12.07 11.74
N ALA A 148 13.15 -12.50 10.50
CA ALA A 148 14.45 -12.96 10.05
C ALA A 148 15.34 -11.83 9.54
N LEU A 149 14.77 -10.66 9.23
CA LEU A 149 15.47 -9.53 8.62
C LEU A 149 16.20 -8.66 9.65
N ASN A 150 17.32 -8.06 9.24
CA ASN A 150 17.97 -7.05 10.06
C ASN A 150 17.27 -5.69 9.91
N ASN A 151 17.54 -4.77 10.83
CA ASN A 151 16.91 -3.44 10.83
C ASN A 151 17.24 -2.61 9.58
N ALA A 152 18.43 -2.76 8.99
CA ALA A 152 18.83 -2.02 7.79
C ALA A 152 18.04 -2.47 6.56
N THR A 153 17.90 -3.79 6.37
CA THR A 153 17.09 -4.40 5.31
C THR A 153 15.61 -4.02 5.46
N LEU A 154 15.08 -4.06 6.69
CA LEU A 154 13.70 -3.62 6.97
C LEU A 154 13.50 -2.13 6.68
N ALA A 155 14.46 -1.27 7.05
CA ALA A 155 14.41 0.15 6.76
C ALA A 155 14.46 0.42 5.25
N ALA A 156 15.32 -0.29 4.52
CA ALA A 156 15.40 -0.18 3.07
C ALA A 156 14.10 -0.63 2.38
N ALA A 157 13.46 -1.71 2.86
CA ALA A 157 12.16 -2.14 2.36
C ALA A 157 11.05 -1.12 2.63
N LYS A 158 11.02 -0.51 3.82
CA LYS A 158 10.07 0.58 4.13
C LYS A 158 10.28 1.80 3.23
N GLN A 159 11.52 2.11 2.87
CA GLN A 159 11.81 3.20 1.94
C GLN A 159 11.26 2.93 0.54
N ILE A 160 11.28 1.67 0.08
CA ILE A 160 10.59 1.30 -1.18
C ILE A 160 9.11 1.67 -1.09
N GLN A 161 8.41 1.27 -0.02
CA GLN A 161 6.99 1.57 0.13
C GLN A 161 6.70 3.06 0.06
N ILE A 162 7.44 3.86 0.84
CA ILE A 162 7.29 5.32 0.86
C ILE A 162 7.49 5.90 -0.55
N LYS A 163 8.56 5.51 -1.24
CA LYS A 163 8.89 6.05 -2.56
C LYS A 163 7.89 5.60 -3.64
N THR A 164 7.42 4.36 -3.59
CA THR A 164 6.40 3.86 -4.52
C THR A 164 5.08 4.61 -4.33
N THR A 165 4.63 4.79 -3.09
CA THR A 165 3.44 5.59 -2.79
C THR A 165 3.60 7.03 -3.25
N GLN A 166 4.72 7.69 -2.95
CA GLN A 166 4.99 9.06 -3.40
C GLN A 166 4.94 9.18 -4.94
N ALA A 167 5.53 8.22 -5.66
CA ALA A 167 5.49 8.23 -7.13
C ALA A 167 4.06 8.08 -7.67
N SER A 168 3.28 7.13 -7.13
CA SER A 168 1.88 6.91 -7.50
C SER A 168 1.02 8.14 -7.22
N ARG A 169 1.19 8.79 -6.07
CA ARG A 169 0.47 10.02 -5.72
C ARG A 169 0.81 11.20 -6.62
N ARG A 170 2.08 11.35 -7.00
CA ARG A 170 2.49 12.38 -7.96
C ARG A 170 1.89 12.13 -9.34
N GLU A 171 1.75 10.87 -9.76
CA GLU A 171 1.08 10.49 -11.01
C GLU A 171 -0.43 10.77 -10.97
N GLU A 172 -1.09 10.42 -9.85
CA GLU A 172 -2.50 10.74 -9.60
C GLU A 172 -2.74 12.25 -9.65
N LEU A 173 -1.91 13.03 -8.96
CA LEU A 173 -1.98 14.49 -8.97
C LEU A 173 -1.73 15.07 -10.37
N SER A 174 -0.76 14.55 -11.11
CA SER A 174 -0.51 14.97 -12.51
C SER A 174 -1.72 14.72 -13.41
N THR A 175 -2.37 13.57 -13.24
CA THR A 175 -3.60 13.21 -13.97
C THR A 175 -4.75 14.14 -13.60
N LEU A 176 -4.94 14.43 -12.31
CA LEU A 176 -5.97 15.35 -11.82
C LEU A 176 -5.77 16.77 -12.32
N LEU A 177 -4.54 17.28 -12.31
CA LEU A 177 -4.22 18.61 -12.82
C LEU A 177 -4.40 18.71 -14.35
N SER A 178 -4.21 17.61 -15.07
CA SER A 178 -4.54 17.52 -16.50
C SER A 178 -6.06 17.52 -16.74
N GLN A 179 -6.85 17.03 -15.77
CA GLN A 179 -8.31 16.96 -15.80
C GLN A 179 -8.92 18.05 -14.89
N LYS A 180 -8.75 19.31 -15.27
CA LYS A 180 -9.13 20.51 -14.50
C LYS A 180 -10.48 20.43 -13.77
N ASP A 181 -11.54 19.95 -14.45
CA ASP A 181 -12.89 19.86 -13.89
C ASP A 181 -13.04 18.79 -12.80
N ALA A 182 -12.17 17.77 -12.77
CA ALA A 182 -12.15 16.73 -11.76
C ALA A 182 -11.50 17.21 -10.47
N ALA A 183 -10.40 17.97 -10.58
CA ALA A 183 -9.72 18.56 -9.43
C ALA A 183 -10.64 19.54 -8.66
N VAL A 184 -11.41 20.36 -9.37
CA VAL A 184 -12.38 21.31 -8.77
C VAL A 184 -13.53 20.60 -8.04
N LYS A 185 -13.87 19.37 -8.43
CA LYS A 185 -14.95 18.57 -7.81
C LYS A 185 -14.48 17.76 -6.60
N MET A 186 -13.17 17.60 -6.41
CA MET A 186 -12.65 16.89 -5.24
C MET A 186 -12.79 17.74 -3.98
N ALA A 187 -13.16 17.09 -2.87
CA ALA A 187 -13.24 17.76 -1.59
C ALA A 187 -11.83 18.26 -1.16
N PRO A 188 -11.69 19.49 -0.66
CA PRO A 188 -10.39 20.10 -0.34
C PRO A 188 -9.49 19.25 0.57
N LEU A 189 -10.06 18.58 1.57
CA LEU A 189 -9.32 17.69 2.47
C LEU A 189 -8.63 16.51 1.74
N HIS A 190 -9.25 16.01 0.66
CA HIS A 190 -8.66 14.93 -0.12
C HIS A 190 -7.50 15.43 -0.98
N LEU A 191 -7.59 16.66 -1.50
CA LEU A 191 -6.51 17.31 -2.25
C LEU A 191 -5.32 17.64 -1.33
N GLU A 192 -5.58 18.15 -0.12
CA GLU A 192 -4.54 18.39 0.87
C GLU A 192 -3.78 17.12 1.22
N ARG A 193 -4.52 16.04 1.52
CA ARG A 193 -3.93 14.73 1.80
C ARG A 193 -3.11 14.21 0.61
N LEU A 194 -3.63 14.34 -0.61
CA LEU A 194 -2.92 13.91 -1.81
C LEU A 194 -1.58 14.65 -1.98
N ILE A 195 -1.57 15.98 -1.77
CA ILE A 195 -0.36 16.80 -1.86
C ILE A 195 0.65 16.44 -0.77
N GLU A 196 0.18 16.19 0.46
CA GLU A 196 1.04 15.73 1.54
C GLU A 196 1.64 14.35 1.24
N GLU A 197 0.84 13.42 0.74
CA GLU A 197 1.27 12.07 0.37
C GLU A 197 2.22 12.06 -0.85
N CYS A 198 2.18 13.09 -1.71
CA CYS A 198 3.17 13.29 -2.78
C CYS A 198 4.59 13.52 -2.23
N GLY A 199 4.71 14.03 -0.99
CA GLY A 199 5.98 14.24 -0.30
C GLY A 199 6.99 15.02 -1.15
N PHE A 200 6.59 16.18 -1.66
CA PHE A 200 7.45 17.01 -2.49
C PHE A 200 8.72 17.42 -1.74
N GLU A 201 9.87 17.27 -2.38
CA GLU A 201 11.15 17.73 -1.81
C GLU A 201 11.35 19.23 -2.02
N ASN A 202 10.64 19.81 -3.01
CA ASN A 202 10.65 21.22 -3.33
C ASN A 202 9.40 21.91 -2.78
N ALA A 203 9.57 22.72 -1.74
CA ALA A 203 8.49 23.49 -1.11
C ALA A 203 7.85 24.53 -2.05
N ASP A 204 8.62 25.07 -3.00
CA ASP A 204 8.09 26.03 -3.98
C ASP A 204 7.16 25.34 -4.98
N LEU A 205 7.50 24.10 -5.38
CA LEU A 205 6.62 23.28 -6.23
C LEU A 205 5.33 22.95 -5.48
N GLU A 206 5.42 22.52 -4.22
CA GLU A 206 4.24 22.25 -3.40
C GLU A 206 3.35 23.49 -3.25
N SER A 207 3.96 24.64 -2.92
CA SER A 207 3.23 25.91 -2.81
C SER A 207 2.56 26.28 -4.13
N SER A 208 3.23 26.09 -5.26
CA SER A 208 2.70 26.42 -6.58
C SER A 208 1.54 25.51 -6.98
N VAL A 209 1.60 24.21 -6.65
CA VAL A 209 0.48 23.27 -6.81
C VAL A 209 -0.70 23.68 -5.93
N ARG A 210 -0.46 24.01 -4.65
CA ARG A 210 -1.53 24.46 -3.74
C ARG A 210 -2.18 25.75 -4.24
N SER A 211 -1.39 26.70 -4.74
CA SER A 211 -1.90 27.95 -5.33
C SER A 211 -2.70 27.71 -6.61
N LEU A 212 -2.27 26.79 -7.48
CA LEU A 212 -3.02 26.43 -8.69
C LEU A 212 -4.40 25.86 -8.35
N LEU A 213 -4.46 25.02 -7.31
CA LEU A 213 -5.70 24.44 -6.81
C LEU A 213 -6.52 25.41 -5.94
N GLU A 214 -6.11 26.68 -5.86
CA GLU A 214 -6.71 27.72 -5.02
C GLU A 214 -6.89 27.28 -3.56
N MET A 215 -6.05 26.35 -3.09
CA MET A 215 -6.00 25.93 -1.70
C MET A 215 -5.25 27.00 -0.91
N THR A 216 -5.90 28.13 -0.71
CA THR A 216 -5.49 29.08 0.32
C THR A 216 -5.42 28.30 1.63
N ARG A 217 -4.27 28.34 2.31
CA ARG A 217 -4.12 27.86 3.69
C ARG A 217 -5.19 28.54 4.52
N GLY A 218 -6.34 27.91 4.65
CA GLY A 218 -7.35 28.28 5.61
C GLY A 218 -6.69 28.07 6.94
N THR A 219 -6.22 29.15 7.54
CA THR A 219 -6.14 29.23 9.00
C THR A 219 -7.52 28.81 9.49
N LEU A 220 -7.62 27.55 9.89
CA LEU A 220 -8.62 27.08 10.83
C LEU A 220 -8.35 27.87 12.10
N SER A 221 -8.78 29.14 12.12
CA SER A 221 -9.08 29.84 13.35
C SER A 221 -10.21 29.05 13.96
N VAL A 222 -9.83 28.13 14.84
CA VAL A 222 -10.72 27.56 15.84
C VAL A 222 -11.17 28.75 16.68
N GLU A 223 -12.31 29.34 16.33
CA GLU A 223 -13.04 30.18 17.27
C GLU A 223 -13.51 29.24 18.40
N GLN A 224 -12.96 29.48 19.58
CA GLN A 224 -13.38 28.88 20.85
C GLN A 224 -14.66 29.55 21.37
#